data_AF-A0A7S1T6Z5-F1
#
_entry.id   AF-A0A7S1T6Z5-F1
#
_cell.length_a   1.000
_cell.length_b   1.000
_cell.length_c   1.000
_cell.angle_alpha   90.00
_cell.angle_beta   90.00
_cell.angle_gamma   90.00
#
_symmetry.space_group_name_H-M   'P 1'
#
loop_
_entity.id
_entity.type
_entity.pdbx_description
1 polymer ?
#
loop_
_entity_poly.entity_id
_entity_poly.type
_entity_poly.pdbx_seq_one_letter_code
_entity_poly.pdbx_strand_id
1 'polypeptide(L)'
;EEEEDPYASAAAPEEGAEGEGGPSPEEVKAADQKVLYTIMACMRDIRKRTDKTDNMFDPLKQTVQMLLQYQVSLPEAVLKQLEEAPLGWKGLKKKMFQRREQLAPVQQSEAIEIRRKSDAFTGKVEEFRKAFQTLAPFSVASGELTLDNVAPSYQRLNDFHHGTVTDPETSKVYGSVTEIIAESESLRE
;
A
#
# COMPACT_ATOMS: atom_id res chain seq x y z
N GLU A 1 62.62 -20.09 -39.01
CA GLU A 1 63.40 -18.90 -38.68
C GLU A 1 62.44 -17.92 -38.04
N GLU A 2 62.77 -17.54 -36.81
CA GLU A 2 62.07 -16.60 -35.94
C GLU A 2 62.24 -15.16 -36.45
N GLU A 3 61.28 -14.29 -36.14
CA GLU A 3 61.41 -12.89 -35.68
C GLU A 3 59.99 -12.30 -35.62
N GLU A 4 59.34 -12.34 -34.45
CA GLU A 4 59.32 -11.32 -33.38
C GLU A 4 58.38 -10.12 -33.64
N ASP A 5 57.43 -9.98 -32.71
CA ASP A 5 56.43 -8.94 -32.58
C ASP A 5 57.04 -7.56 -32.29
N PRO A 6 56.58 -6.47 -32.93
CA PRO A 6 57.08 -5.13 -32.60
C PRO A 6 56.15 -4.25 -31.75
N TYR A 7 55.02 -4.72 -31.20
CA TYR A 7 54.13 -3.85 -30.40
C TYR A 7 53.52 -4.51 -29.17
N ALA A 8 54.38 -4.99 -28.27
CA ALA A 8 54.06 -5.05 -26.85
C ALA A 8 54.28 -3.66 -26.22
N SER A 9 53.18 -3.01 -25.81
CA SER A 9 53.07 -1.99 -24.74
C SER A 9 52.10 -0.87 -25.12
N ALA A 10 50.84 -0.99 -24.69
CA ALA A 10 50.05 0.15 -24.27
C ALA A 10 49.04 -0.33 -23.23
N ALA A 11 49.11 0.31 -22.06
CA ALA A 11 48.36 -0.01 -20.87
C ALA A 11 46.84 0.05 -21.05
N ALA A 12 46.15 -0.69 -20.18
CA ALA A 12 44.70 -0.68 -19.97
C ALA A 12 44.11 0.74 -19.85
N PRO A 13 42.81 0.85 -20.11
CA PRO A 13 41.94 1.21 -19.01
C PRO A 13 41.00 0.04 -18.70
N GLU A 14 40.98 -0.36 -17.43
CA GLU A 14 39.84 -1.06 -16.85
C GLU A 14 38.61 -0.16 -17.05
N GLU A 15 37.72 -0.54 -17.96
CA GLU A 15 36.36 -0.03 -17.91
C GLU A 15 35.66 -0.70 -16.74
N GLY A 16 35.40 0.14 -15.73
CA GLY A 16 34.75 -0.21 -14.48
C GLY A 16 33.46 -0.98 -14.69
N ALA A 17 33.44 -2.17 -14.11
CA ALA A 17 32.22 -2.84 -13.70
C ALA A 17 31.61 -2.06 -12.51
N GLU A 18 30.82 -1.04 -12.79
CA GLU A 18 29.95 -0.34 -11.83
C GLU A 18 28.68 0.10 -12.57
N GLY A 19 27.45 -0.24 -12.22
CA GLY A 19 26.91 -1.13 -11.21
C GLY A 19 25.46 -1.40 -11.59
N GLU A 20 25.13 -2.65 -11.94
CA GLU A 20 23.74 -3.10 -11.90
C GLU A 20 23.39 -3.36 -10.44
N GLY A 21 22.97 -2.29 -9.75
CA GLY A 21 22.20 -2.42 -8.52
C GLY A 21 20.91 -3.15 -8.86
N GLY A 22 20.92 -4.49 -8.75
CA GLY A 22 19.71 -5.28 -8.78
C GLY A 22 18.70 -4.71 -7.78
N PRO A 23 17.40 -4.74 -8.10
CA PRO A 23 16.38 -4.09 -7.28
C PRO A 23 16.50 -4.55 -5.84
N SER A 24 16.46 -3.60 -4.91
CA SER A 24 16.60 -3.91 -3.49
C SER A 24 15.43 -4.81 -3.03
N PRO A 25 15.61 -5.62 -1.98
CA PRO A 25 14.55 -6.49 -1.47
C PRO A 25 13.24 -5.76 -1.09
N GLU A 26 13.33 -4.47 -0.76
CA GLU A 26 12.18 -3.62 -0.47
C GLU A 26 11.44 -3.19 -1.74
N GLU A 27 12.18 -2.88 -2.82
CA GLU A 27 11.59 -2.54 -4.12
C GLU A 27 10.86 -3.74 -4.74
N VAL A 28 11.39 -4.95 -4.57
CA VAL A 28 10.74 -6.19 -5.03
C VAL A 28 9.42 -6.41 -4.29
N LYS A 29 9.41 -6.27 -2.95
CA LYS A 29 8.18 -6.40 -2.15
C LYS A 29 7.14 -5.33 -2.49
N ALA A 30 7.58 -4.09 -2.71
CA ALA A 30 6.69 -2.99 -3.08
C ALA A 30 6.08 -3.19 -4.48
N ALA A 31 6.85 -3.73 -5.43
CA ALA A 31 6.35 -4.09 -6.76
C ALA A 31 5.28 -5.19 -6.68
N ASP A 32 5.52 -6.23 -5.88
CA ASP A 32 4.56 -7.32 -5.66
C ASP A 32 3.27 -6.83 -4.99
N GLN A 33 3.37 -5.87 -4.06
CA GLN A 33 2.22 -5.26 -3.40
C GLN A 33 1.36 -4.43 -4.36
N LYS A 34 1.98 -3.64 -5.25
CA LYS A 34 1.27 -2.88 -6.29
C LYS A 34 0.51 -3.80 -7.25
N VAL A 35 1.12 -4.92 -7.63
CA VAL A 35 0.47 -5.94 -8.47
C VAL A 35 -0.72 -6.55 -7.73
N LEU A 36 -0.57 -6.88 -6.45
CA LEU A 36 -1.66 -7.38 -5.60
C LEU A 36 -2.85 -6.41 -5.56
N TYR A 37 -2.61 -5.12 -5.32
CA TYR A 37 -3.66 -4.10 -5.31
C TYR A 37 -4.37 -3.95 -6.66
N THR A 38 -3.62 -4.02 -7.76
CA THR A 38 -4.17 -3.98 -9.12
C THR A 38 -5.11 -5.17 -9.38
N ILE A 39 -4.70 -6.38 -8.97
CA ILE A 39 -5.54 -7.58 -9.11
C ILE A 39 -6.78 -7.45 -8.24
N MET A 40 -6.65 -6.99 -6.99
CA MET A 40 -7.79 -6.76 -6.10
C MET A 40 -8.79 -5.73 -6.64
N ALA A 41 -8.31 -4.66 -7.27
CA ALA A 41 -9.16 -3.67 -7.94
C ALA A 41 -9.95 -4.31 -9.09
N CYS A 42 -9.29 -5.11 -9.94
CA CYS A 42 -9.95 -5.85 -11.01
C CYS A 42 -11.02 -6.81 -10.48
N MET A 43 -10.73 -7.56 -9.41
CA MET A 43 -11.72 -8.46 -8.77
C MET A 43 -12.94 -7.69 -8.23
N ARG A 44 -12.72 -6.51 -7.64
CA ARG A 44 -13.78 -5.62 -7.16
C ARG A 44 -14.65 -5.12 -8.31
N ASP A 45 -14.04 -4.72 -9.43
CA ASP A 45 -14.77 -4.19 -10.59
C ASP A 45 -15.62 -5.26 -11.27
N ILE A 46 -15.09 -6.48 -11.39
CA ILE A 46 -15.86 -7.64 -11.85
C ILE A 46 -17.08 -7.83 -10.94
N ARG A 47 -16.88 -7.86 -9.61
CA ARG A 47 -17.97 -8.04 -8.64
C ARG A 47 -19.05 -6.95 -8.74
N LYS A 48 -18.65 -5.68 -8.85
CA LYS A 48 -19.57 -4.54 -9.00
C LYS A 48 -20.39 -4.63 -10.28
N ARG A 49 -19.81 -5.14 -11.37
CA ARG A 49 -20.48 -5.27 -12.67
C ARG A 49 -21.29 -6.57 -12.81
N THR A 50 -21.09 -7.56 -11.94
CA THR A 50 -21.73 -8.87 -12.06
C THR A 50 -23.24 -8.80 -12.17
N ASP A 51 -23.90 -8.17 -11.21
CA ASP A 51 -25.37 -8.15 -11.18
C ASP A 51 -25.93 -7.44 -12.42
N LYS A 52 -25.31 -6.33 -12.82
CA LYS A 52 -25.69 -5.60 -14.03
C LYS A 52 -25.52 -6.48 -15.27
N THR A 53 -24.36 -7.10 -15.44
CA THR A 53 -24.05 -7.91 -16.63
C THR A 53 -24.90 -9.17 -16.72
N ASP A 54 -25.14 -9.86 -15.59
CA ASP A 54 -26.00 -11.04 -15.56
C ASP A 54 -27.45 -10.68 -15.96
N ASN A 55 -27.97 -9.55 -15.48
CA ASN A 55 -29.32 -9.08 -15.80
C ASN A 55 -29.49 -8.53 -17.24
N MET A 56 -28.41 -8.27 -17.98
CA MET A 56 -28.50 -7.79 -19.38
C MET A 56 -28.76 -8.91 -20.39
N PHE A 57 -28.45 -10.17 -20.07
CA PHE A 57 -28.56 -11.26 -21.04
C PHE A 57 -30.01 -11.71 -21.30
N ASP A 58 -30.85 -11.71 -20.27
CA ASP A 58 -32.25 -12.13 -20.39
C ASP A 58 -33.10 -11.21 -21.29
N PRO A 59 -33.06 -9.87 -21.17
CA PRO A 59 -33.81 -9.00 -22.08
C PRO A 59 -33.33 -9.10 -23.53
N LEU A 60 -32.04 -9.37 -23.77
CA LEU A 60 -31.52 -9.60 -25.12
C LEU A 60 -32.08 -10.89 -25.73
N LYS A 61 -32.14 -11.99 -24.97
CA LYS A 61 -32.78 -13.24 -25.42
C LYS A 61 -34.26 -13.05 -25.73
N GLN A 62 -34.99 -12.33 -24.88
CA GLN A 62 -36.40 -12.01 -25.10
C GLN A 62 -36.61 -11.19 -26.38
N THR A 63 -35.72 -10.22 -26.64
CA THR A 63 -35.76 -9.40 -27.85
C THR A 63 -35.53 -10.25 -29.11
N VAL A 64 -34.55 -11.16 -29.08
CA VAL A 64 -34.31 -12.11 -30.18
C VAL A 64 -35.53 -13.00 -30.42
N GLN A 65 -36.15 -13.52 -29.35
CA GLN A 65 -37.36 -14.34 -29.46
C GLN A 65 -38.52 -13.57 -30.09
N MET A 66 -38.71 -12.30 -29.71
CA MET A 66 -39.73 -11.43 -30.30
C MET A 66 -39.47 -11.21 -31.79
N LEU A 67 -38.24 -10.91 -32.19
CA LEU A 67 -37.88 -10.73 -33.61
C LEU A 67 -38.17 -11.99 -34.45
N LEU A 68 -37.88 -13.17 -33.90
CA LEU A 68 -38.22 -14.45 -34.54
C LEU A 68 -39.74 -14.64 -34.72
N GLN A 69 -40.57 -14.22 -33.76
CA GLN A 69 -42.03 -14.27 -33.88
C GLN A 69 -42.55 -13.38 -35.03
N TYR A 70 -41.90 -12.24 -35.27
CA TYR A 70 -42.21 -11.34 -36.38
C TYR A 70 -41.52 -11.72 -37.69
N GLN A 71 -40.92 -12.91 -37.77
CA GLN A 71 -40.17 -13.42 -38.94
C GLN A 71 -39.00 -12.53 -39.37
N VAL A 72 -38.42 -11.77 -38.43
CA VAL A 72 -37.18 -11.03 -38.64
C VAL A 72 -36.02 -11.96 -38.28
N SER A 73 -35.30 -12.45 -39.30
CA SER A 73 -34.11 -13.28 -39.09
C SER A 73 -32.91 -12.40 -38.76
N LEU A 74 -32.21 -12.74 -37.67
CA LEU A 74 -30.96 -12.11 -37.27
C LEU A 74 -29.76 -12.87 -37.88
N PRO A 75 -28.64 -12.18 -38.14
CA PRO A 75 -27.43 -12.85 -38.59
C PRO A 75 -26.96 -13.91 -37.58
N GLU A 76 -26.54 -15.08 -38.08
CA GLU A 76 -26.02 -16.18 -37.26
C GLU A 76 -24.87 -15.74 -36.33
N ALA A 77 -24.02 -14.83 -36.80
CA ALA A 77 -22.94 -14.26 -36.02
C ALA A 77 -23.42 -13.57 -34.72
N VAL A 78 -24.56 -12.88 -34.76
CA VAL A 78 -25.14 -12.20 -33.58
C VAL A 78 -25.73 -13.21 -32.60
N LEU A 79 -26.41 -14.24 -33.12
CA LEU A 79 -26.97 -15.32 -32.29
C LEU A 79 -25.85 -16.09 -31.57
N LYS A 80 -24.78 -16.42 -32.28
CA LYS A 80 -23.59 -17.07 -31.72
C LYS A 80 -22.94 -16.22 -30.62
N GLN A 81 -22.80 -14.91 -30.83
CA GLN A 81 -22.28 -14.01 -29.80
C GLN A 81 -23.17 -13.98 -28.55
N LEU A 82 -24.49 -14.00 -28.72
CA LEU A 82 -25.44 -14.00 -27.60
C LEU A 82 -25.37 -15.31 -26.79
N GLU A 83 -25.07 -16.44 -27.44
CA GLU A 83 -24.86 -17.73 -26.77
C GLU A 83 -23.49 -17.80 -26.08
N GLU A 84 -22.43 -17.29 -26.70
CA GLU A 84 -21.07 -17.33 -26.19
C GLU A 84 -20.82 -16.34 -25.06
N ALA A 85 -21.47 -15.16 -25.07
CA ALA A 85 -21.21 -14.09 -24.10
C ALA A 85 -21.48 -14.51 -22.63
N PRO A 86 -22.60 -15.17 -22.28
CA PRO A 86 -22.83 -15.71 -20.94
C PRO A 86 -21.77 -16.76 -20.53
N LEU A 87 -21.31 -17.59 -21.47
CA LEU A 87 -20.28 -18.60 -21.22
C LEU A 87 -18.93 -17.96 -20.93
N GLY A 88 -18.54 -16.96 -21.72
CA GLY A 88 -17.34 -16.16 -21.51
C GLY A 88 -17.37 -15.41 -20.18
N TRP A 89 -18.51 -14.80 -19.84
CA TRP A 89 -18.71 -14.13 -18.56
C TRP A 89 -18.61 -15.09 -17.37
N LYS A 90 -19.22 -16.27 -17.44
CA LYS A 90 -19.08 -17.33 -16.43
C LYS A 90 -17.63 -17.80 -16.29
N GLY A 91 -16.92 -17.95 -17.41
CA GLY A 91 -15.49 -18.29 -17.44
C GLY A 91 -14.63 -17.24 -16.74
N LEU A 92 -14.89 -15.95 -16.99
CA LEU A 92 -14.22 -14.85 -16.32
C LEU A 92 -14.49 -14.84 -14.81
N LYS A 93 -15.74 -15.01 -14.38
CA LYS A 93 -16.10 -15.14 -12.96
C LYS A 93 -15.35 -16.30 -12.30
N LYS A 94 -15.28 -17.46 -12.96
CA LYS A 94 -14.52 -18.63 -12.46
C LYS A 94 -13.03 -18.32 -12.28
N LYS A 95 -12.39 -17.70 -13.27
CA LYS A 95 -10.97 -17.28 -13.18
C LYS A 95 -10.76 -16.30 -12.03
N MET A 96 -11.67 -15.33 -11.85
CA MET A 96 -11.62 -14.38 -10.74
C MET A 96 -11.68 -15.12 -9.39
N PHE A 97 -12.63 -16.04 -9.21
CA PHE A 97 -12.73 -16.82 -7.97
C PHE A 97 -11.48 -17.66 -7.69
N GLN A 98 -10.90 -18.29 -8.72
CA GLN A 98 -9.64 -19.04 -8.57
C GLN A 98 -8.48 -18.13 -8.15
N ARG A 99 -8.35 -16.95 -8.77
CA ARG A 99 -7.33 -15.98 -8.38
C ARG A 99 -7.55 -15.46 -6.97
N ARG A 100 -8.79 -15.20 -6.57
CA ARG A 100 -9.15 -14.80 -5.21
C ARG A 100 -8.69 -15.85 -4.19
N GLU A 101 -8.93 -17.12 -4.47
CA GLU A 101 -8.50 -18.22 -3.58
C GLU A 101 -6.98 -18.28 -3.46
N GLN A 102 -6.26 -18.14 -4.57
CA GLN A 102 -4.79 -18.10 -4.59
C GLN A 102 -4.22 -16.90 -3.83
N LEU A 103 -4.89 -15.74 -3.89
CA LEU A 103 -4.45 -14.50 -3.24
C LEU A 103 -4.88 -14.40 -1.77
N ALA A 104 -5.84 -15.19 -1.31
CA ALA A 104 -6.33 -15.16 0.06
C ALA A 104 -5.22 -15.22 1.14
N PRO A 105 -4.24 -16.14 1.09
CA PRO A 105 -3.17 -16.18 2.09
C PRO A 105 -2.28 -14.94 2.06
N VAL A 106 -1.98 -14.40 0.87
CA VAL A 106 -1.16 -13.18 0.72
C VAL A 106 -1.89 -11.97 1.27
N GLN A 107 -3.19 -11.84 0.98
CA GLN A 107 -4.02 -10.77 1.55
C GLN A 107 -4.09 -10.87 3.08
N GLN A 108 -4.18 -12.09 3.62
CA GLN A 108 -4.20 -12.30 5.07
C GLN A 108 -2.87 -11.93 5.72
N SER A 109 -1.72 -12.29 5.12
CA SER A 109 -0.41 -11.90 5.65
C SER A 109 -0.22 -10.39 5.63
N GLU A 110 -0.61 -9.71 4.54
CA GLU A 110 -0.55 -8.24 4.44
C GLU A 110 -1.46 -7.58 5.48
N ALA A 111 -2.68 -8.10 5.70
CA ALA A 111 -3.60 -7.59 6.72
C ALA A 111 -3.03 -7.73 8.15
N ILE A 112 -2.34 -8.83 8.43
CA ILE A 112 -1.66 -9.04 9.73
C ILE A 112 -0.52 -8.04 9.89
N GLU A 113 0.28 -7.80 8.85
CA GLU A 113 1.39 -6.84 8.89
C GLU A 113 0.89 -5.41 9.12
N ILE A 114 -0.18 -5.00 8.43
CA ILE A 114 -0.84 -3.70 8.63
C ILE A 114 -1.32 -3.57 10.09
N ARG A 115 -1.97 -4.60 10.62
CA ARG A 115 -2.43 -4.61 12.01
C ARG A 115 -1.25 -4.49 12.99
N ARG A 116 -0.17 -5.24 12.75
CA ARG A 116 1.05 -5.18 13.58
C ARG A 116 1.63 -3.77 13.61
N LYS A 117 1.74 -3.11 12.45
CA LYS A 117 2.22 -1.72 12.35
C LYS A 117 1.31 -0.75 13.08
N SER A 118 -0.01 -0.90 12.93
CA SER A 118 -1.01 -0.09 13.65
C SER A 118 -0.92 -0.27 15.17
N ASP A 119 -0.77 -1.50 15.65
CA ASP A 119 -0.66 -1.81 17.09
C ASP A 119 0.65 -1.24 17.66
N ALA A 120 1.76 -1.37 16.92
CA ALA A 120 3.06 -0.79 17.29
C ALA A 120 3.00 0.74 17.37
N PHE A 121 2.38 1.40 16.39
CA PHE A 121 2.17 2.85 16.40
C PHE A 121 1.29 3.27 17.58
N THR A 122 0.21 2.54 17.86
CA THR A 122 -0.66 2.80 19.02
C THR A 122 0.13 2.72 20.33
N GLY A 123 1.02 1.72 20.47
CA GLY A 123 1.93 1.62 21.60
C GLY A 123 2.85 2.84 21.74
N LYS A 124 3.47 3.28 20.63
CA LYS A 124 4.32 4.49 20.60
C LYS A 124 3.55 5.75 21.01
N VAL A 125 2.32 5.92 20.52
CA VAL A 125 1.45 7.06 20.85
C VAL A 125 1.07 7.04 22.33
N GLU A 126 0.71 5.88 22.88
CA GLU A 126 0.37 5.75 24.30
C GLU A 126 1.57 6.01 25.21
N GLU A 127 2.76 5.53 24.84
CA GLU A 127 3.99 5.86 25.57
C GLU A 127 4.29 7.36 25.54
N PHE A 128 4.19 7.99 24.37
CA PHE A 128 4.35 9.44 24.22
C PHE A 128 3.31 10.21 25.04
N ARG A 129 2.04 9.77 25.03
CA ARG A 129 0.95 10.36 25.81
C ARG A 129 1.23 10.31 27.31
N LYS A 130 1.76 9.19 27.82
CA LYS A 130 2.15 9.05 29.24
C LYS A 130 3.30 10.00 29.58
N ALA A 131 4.33 10.06 28.75
CA ALA A 131 5.46 10.98 28.95
C ALA A 131 5.00 12.45 28.93
N PHE A 132 4.08 12.80 28.03
CA PHE A 132 3.48 14.13 28.00
C PHE A 132 2.72 14.43 29.30
N GLN A 133 1.90 13.49 29.79
CA GLN A 133 1.13 13.67 31.03
C GLN A 133 2.00 13.85 32.28
N THR A 134 3.17 13.21 32.35
CA THR A 134 4.05 13.28 33.53
C THR A 134 5.03 14.46 33.49
N LEU A 135 5.59 14.75 32.32
CA LEU A 135 6.68 15.74 32.17
C LEU A 135 6.19 17.12 31.71
N ALA A 136 5.00 17.21 31.11
CA ALA A 136 4.49 18.52 30.71
C ALA A 136 4.07 19.35 31.94
N PRO A 137 4.29 20.67 31.90
CA PRO A 137 4.07 21.56 33.03
C PRO A 137 2.57 21.85 33.22
N PHE A 138 1.79 20.87 33.70
CA PHE A 138 0.37 21.05 34.03
C PHE A 138 0.13 21.75 35.37
N SER A 139 1.12 21.73 36.27
CA SER A 139 1.04 22.37 37.58
C SER A 139 2.38 22.99 37.97
N VAL A 140 2.31 24.04 38.77
CA VAL A 140 3.50 24.70 39.34
C VAL A 140 3.69 24.19 40.77
N ALA A 141 4.87 23.64 41.06
CA ALA A 141 5.16 22.98 42.34
C ALA A 141 4.98 23.89 43.57
N SER A 142 5.10 25.22 43.42
CA SER A 142 4.97 26.19 44.52
C SER A 142 3.57 26.79 44.67
N GLY A 143 2.58 26.41 43.84
CA GLY A 143 1.21 26.96 43.92
C GLY A 143 1.07 28.43 43.50
N GLU A 144 2.17 29.17 43.38
CA GLU A 144 2.23 30.56 42.93
C GLU A 144 2.77 30.64 41.49
N LEU A 145 2.02 31.31 40.61
CA LEU A 145 2.36 31.45 39.19
C LEU A 145 3.31 32.63 38.99
N THR A 146 4.61 32.41 39.22
CA THR A 146 5.64 33.43 38.98
C THR A 146 6.07 33.45 37.50
N LEU A 147 6.44 34.63 36.99
CA LEU A 147 6.91 34.82 35.61
C LEU A 147 8.16 33.99 35.27
N ASP A 148 8.99 33.71 36.27
CA ASP A 148 10.23 32.94 36.10
C ASP A 148 9.98 31.47 35.72
N ASN A 149 8.82 30.93 36.07
CA ASN A 149 8.42 29.55 35.74
C ASN A 149 7.79 29.43 34.34
N VAL A 150 7.45 30.54 33.70
CA VAL A 150 6.74 30.58 32.42
C VAL A 150 7.67 30.21 31.26
N ALA A 151 8.84 30.86 31.17
CA ALA A 151 9.83 30.59 30.13
C ALA A 151 10.28 29.11 30.04
N PRO A 152 10.67 28.43 31.14
CA PRO A 152 11.06 27.01 31.07
C PRO A 152 9.87 26.09 30.73
N SER A 153 8.65 26.45 31.13
CA SER A 153 7.44 25.69 30.79
C SER A 153 7.16 25.71 29.29
N TYR A 154 7.32 26.87 28.64
CA TYR A 154 7.21 26.99 27.18
C TYR A 154 8.30 26.25 26.44
N GLN A 155 9.55 26.28 26.94
CA GLN A 155 10.63 25.50 26.34
C GLN A 155 10.32 24.00 26.37
N ARG A 156 9.85 23.47 27.50
CA ARG A 156 9.42 22.07 27.61
C ARG A 156 8.32 21.72 26.61
N LEU A 157 7.30 22.57 26.47
CA LEU A 157 6.23 22.36 25.48
C LEU A 157 6.74 22.42 24.04
N ASN A 158 7.72 23.29 23.76
CA ASN A 158 8.35 23.39 22.45
C ASN A 158 9.16 22.12 22.12
N ASP A 159 9.86 21.56 23.11
CA ASP A 159 10.58 20.30 22.98
C ASP A 159 9.61 19.14 22.67
N PHE A 160 8.42 19.11 23.26
CA PHE A 160 7.37 18.15 22.89
C PHE A 160 6.89 18.31 21.44
N HIS A 161 6.76 19.55 20.97
CA HIS A 161 6.17 19.82 19.67
C HIS A 161 7.16 19.62 18.51
N HIS A 162 8.41 20.05 18.67
CA HIS A 162 9.40 20.11 17.58
C HIS A 162 10.69 19.33 17.86
N GLY A 163 10.93 18.97 19.11
CA GLY A 163 12.16 18.30 19.55
C GLY A 163 11.92 16.87 20.00
N THR A 164 12.98 16.27 20.51
CA THR A 164 12.93 14.94 21.11
C THR A 164 12.79 15.08 22.62
N VAL A 165 11.73 14.53 23.19
CA VAL A 165 11.52 14.56 24.64
C VAL A 165 12.32 13.43 25.25
N THR A 166 13.26 13.77 26.12
CA THR A 166 14.03 12.75 26.85
C THR A 166 13.53 12.68 28.27
N ASP A 167 13.19 11.48 28.73
CA ASP A 167 12.92 11.23 30.14
C ASP A 167 14.21 11.44 30.95
N PRO A 168 14.24 12.39 31.91
CA PRO A 168 15.43 12.62 32.73
C PRO A 168 15.86 11.43 33.59
N GLU A 169 14.93 10.57 33.99
CA GLU A 169 15.24 9.39 34.84
C GLU A 169 15.62 8.16 34.01
N THR A 170 14.93 7.96 32.88
CA THR A 170 15.04 6.72 32.10
C THR A 170 15.95 6.85 30.88
N SER A 171 16.45 8.06 30.57
CA SER A 171 17.20 8.41 29.35
C SER A 171 16.51 7.96 28.05
N LYS A 172 15.20 7.73 28.12
CA LYS A 172 14.39 7.24 27.01
C LYS A 172 13.98 8.44 26.16
N VAL A 173 14.37 8.40 24.90
CA VAL A 173 14.03 9.43 23.91
C VAL A 173 12.68 9.10 23.30
N TYR A 174 11.72 9.98 23.50
CA TYR A 174 10.45 9.99 22.79
C TYR A 174 10.58 10.95 21.58
N GLY A 175 9.99 10.55 20.45
CA GLY A 175 9.92 11.40 19.26
C GLY A 175 9.06 12.65 19.49
N SER A 176 8.99 13.52 18.48
CA SER A 176 8.16 14.74 18.53
C SER A 176 6.68 14.48 18.20
N VAL A 177 5.78 15.39 18.61
CA VAL A 177 4.38 15.37 18.13
C VAL A 177 4.33 15.42 16.61
N THR A 178 5.17 16.24 15.98
CA THR A 178 5.23 16.36 14.51
C THR A 178 5.66 15.06 13.84
N GLU A 179 6.62 14.32 14.42
CA GLU A 179 7.01 13.00 13.92
C GLU A 179 5.88 11.98 14.05
N ILE A 180 5.16 11.96 15.17
CA ILE A 180 4.03 11.05 15.37
C ILE A 180 2.91 11.37 14.36
N ILE A 181 2.66 12.66 14.10
CA ILE A 181 1.67 13.08 13.10
C ILE A 181 2.12 12.64 11.71
N ALA A 182 3.37 12.88 11.32
CA ALA A 182 3.92 12.48 10.02
C ALA A 182 3.89 10.95 9.83
N GLU A 183 4.25 10.19 10.87
CA GLU A 183 4.15 8.73 10.87
C GLU A 183 2.68 8.29 10.72
N SER A 184 1.73 8.96 11.37
CA SER A 184 0.30 8.69 11.21
C SER A 184 -0.22 8.95 9.80
N GLU A 185 0.38 9.89 9.06
CA GLU A 185 0.03 10.15 7.66
C GLU A 185 0.56 9.04 6.77
N SER A 186 1.80 8.61 6.98
CA SER A 186 2.41 7.49 6.25
C SER A 186 1.70 6.14 6.46
N LEU A 187 1.07 5.93 7.62
CA LEU A 187 0.29 4.72 7.93
C LEU A 187 -1.09 4.70 7.26
N ARG A 188 -1.57 5.84 6.75
CA ARG A 188 -2.86 5.92 6.06
C ARG A 188 -2.76 5.64 4.56
N GLU A 189 -1.58 5.79 3.98
CA GLU A 189 -1.28 5.48 2.58
C GLU A 189 -1.07 3.98 2.37
#